data_AF-A0A949WJ48-F1
#
_entry.id   AF-A0A949WJ48-F1
#
_cell.length_a   1.000
_cell.length_b   1.000
_cell.length_c   1.000
_cell.angle_alpha   90.00
_cell.angle_beta   90.00
_cell.angle_gamma   90.00
#
_symmetry.space_group_name_H-M   'P 1'
#
loop_
_entity.id
_entity.type
_entity.pdbx_description
1 polymer ?
#
loop_
_entity_poly.entity_id
_entity_poly.type
_entity_poly.pdbx_seq_one_letter_code
_entity_poly.pdbx_strand_id
1 'polypeptide(L)'
;MEKQFERLERNEVISISAEDSGNLEISSTFKVLELLEVIQKYISFQMPEASLFDEGINCEILKLGARGWKKGKVRICVEFCAEEPEYPLEDLAELLE
;
A
#
# COMPACT_ATOMS: atom_id res chain seq x y z
N MET A 1 19.28 8.44 6.46
CA MET A 1 17.87 8.87 6.33
C MET A 1 17.04 7.61 6.32
N GLU A 2 15.99 7.54 7.14
CA GLU A 2 15.07 6.40 7.09
C GLU A 2 14.32 6.45 5.76
N LYS A 3 14.31 5.31 5.07
CA LYS A 3 13.58 5.09 3.83
C LYS A 3 12.08 5.34 4.11
N GLN A 4 11.51 6.37 3.50
CA GLN A 4 10.11 6.76 3.73
C GLN A 4 9.21 5.93 2.81
N PHE A 5 8.31 5.16 3.42
CA PHE A 5 7.27 4.46 2.70
C PHE A 5 6.08 5.41 2.48
N GLU A 6 5.65 5.49 1.23
CA GLU A 6 4.52 6.31 0.81
C GLU A 6 3.42 5.40 0.26
N ARG A 7 2.17 5.70 0.65
CA ARG A 7 1.03 4.91 0.23
C ARG A 7 0.75 5.16 -1.24
N LEU A 8 0.66 4.07 -2.01
CA LEU A 8 0.26 4.13 -3.41
C LEU A 8 -1.26 4.26 -3.57
N GLU A 9 -1.66 5.02 -4.57
CA GLU A 9 -3.00 5.19 -5.07
C GLU A 9 -3.42 4.05 -6.01
N ARG A 10 -4.73 3.80 -6.10
CA ARG A 10 -5.29 2.63 -6.81
C ARG A 10 -4.88 2.51 -8.29
N ASN A 11 -4.66 3.65 -8.95
CA ASN A 11 -4.34 3.71 -10.37
C ASN A 11 -2.85 3.71 -10.67
N GLU A 12 -2.00 3.79 -9.64
CA GLU A 12 -0.55 3.71 -9.82
C GLU A 12 -0.13 2.32 -10.26
N VAL A 13 0.96 2.27 -11.02
CA VAL A 13 1.42 1.08 -11.70
C VAL A 13 2.69 0.60 -11.03
N ILE A 14 2.70 -0.67 -10.66
CA ILE A 14 3.87 -1.37 -10.14
C ILE A 14 4.42 -2.23 -11.26
N SER A 15 5.73 -2.16 -11.46
CA SER A 15 6.46 -3.05 -12.36
C SER A 15 7.49 -3.82 -11.53
N ILE A 16 7.49 -5.15 -11.66
CA ILE A 16 8.41 -6.06 -10.98
C ILE A 16 9.18 -6.82 -12.05
N SER A 17 10.50 -6.88 -11.89
CA SER A 17 11.38 -7.68 -12.75
C SER A 17 10.99 -9.16 -12.70
N ALA A 18 11.32 -9.92 -13.74
CA ALA A 18 11.04 -11.34 -13.77
C ALA A 18 11.87 -12.12 -12.73
N GLU A 19 13.04 -11.61 -12.36
CA GLU A 19 13.88 -12.19 -11.31
C GLU A 19 13.34 -11.95 -9.88
N ASP A 20 12.54 -10.90 -9.65
CA ASP A 20 12.02 -10.54 -8.33
C ASP A 20 10.52 -10.87 -8.12
N SER A 21 9.83 -11.43 -9.12
CA SER A 21 8.37 -11.65 -9.09
C SER A 21 7.91 -12.71 -8.09
N GLY A 22 8.81 -13.56 -7.58
CA GLY A 22 8.49 -14.60 -6.59
C GLY A 22 7.32 -15.51 -7.01
N ASN A 23 6.48 -15.92 -6.05
CA ASN A 23 5.25 -16.71 -6.28
C ASN A 23 4.02 -15.85 -6.64
N LEU A 24 4.21 -14.57 -6.98
CA LEU A 24 3.10 -13.69 -7.31
C LEU A 24 2.66 -13.99 -8.75
N GLU A 25 1.59 -14.77 -8.92
CA GLU A 25 0.96 -15.05 -10.23
C GLU A 25 0.22 -13.80 -10.77
N ILE A 26 0.95 -12.70 -10.93
CA ILE A 26 0.48 -11.44 -11.50
C ILE A 26 1.45 -11.08 -12.64
N SER A 27 0.98 -10.36 -13.64
CA SER A 27 1.84 -9.83 -14.70
C SER A 27 3.04 -9.09 -14.10
N SER A 28 4.15 -8.99 -14.83
CA SER A 28 5.31 -8.19 -14.40
C SER A 28 4.99 -6.70 -14.26
N THR A 29 3.82 -6.24 -14.73
CA THR A 29 3.35 -4.87 -14.58
C THR A 29 1.85 -4.88 -14.35
N PHE A 30 1.40 -4.21 -13.29
CA PHE A 30 0.00 -4.21 -12.86
C PHE A 30 -0.31 -2.93 -12.08
N LYS A 31 -1.58 -2.58 -12.00
CA LYS A 31 -2.05 -1.49 -11.13
C LYS A 31 -2.17 -1.97 -9.69
N VAL A 32 -2.02 -1.05 -8.75
CA VAL A 32 -2.31 -1.31 -7.33
C VAL A 32 -3.71 -1.91 -7.14
N LEU A 33 -4.72 -1.40 -7.85
CA LEU A 33 -6.08 -1.96 -7.80
C LEU A 33 -6.13 -3.45 -8.17
N GLU A 34 -5.42 -3.86 -9.23
CA GLU A 34 -5.41 -5.24 -9.71
C GLU A 34 -4.81 -6.18 -8.66
N LEU A 35 -3.73 -5.76 -7.99
CA LEU A 35 -3.15 -6.50 -6.86
C LEU A 35 -4.13 -6.61 -5.69
N LEU A 36 -4.81 -5.52 -5.32
CA LEU A 36 -5.79 -5.53 -4.23
C LEU A 36 -6.97 -6.45 -4.53
N GLU A 37 -7.46 -6.47 -5.77
CA GLU A 37 -8.53 -7.36 -6.22
C GLU A 37 -8.12 -8.85 -6.15
N VAL A 38 -6.87 -9.17 -6.50
CA VAL A 38 -6.32 -10.52 -6.36
C VAL A 38 -6.28 -10.93 -4.90
N ILE A 39 -5.67 -10.11 -4.02
CA ILE A 39 -5.60 -10.40 -2.58
C ILE A 39 -7.00 -10.53 -1.98
N GLN A 40 -7.92 -9.64 -2.35
CA GLN A 40 -9.30 -9.70 -1.91
C GLN A 40 -9.93 -11.04 -2.26
N LYS A 41 -9.78 -11.53 -3.50
CA LYS A 41 -10.33 -12.85 -3.90
C LYS A 41 -9.82 -14.00 -3.04
N TYR A 42 -8.53 -14.00 -2.65
CA TYR A 42 -7.97 -15.04 -1.78
C TYR A 42 -8.49 -14.98 -0.33
N ILE A 43 -8.73 -13.77 0.20
CA ILE A 43 -9.19 -13.59 1.59
C ILE A 43 -10.71 -13.76 1.71
N SER A 44 -11.47 -13.52 0.65
CA SER A 44 -12.94 -13.37 0.67
C SER A 44 -13.74 -14.68 0.62
N PHE A 45 -13.31 -15.77 1.28
CA PHE A 45 -14.21 -16.91 1.45
C PHE A 45 -15.34 -16.64 2.47
N GLN A 46 -15.22 -15.64 3.38
CA GLN A 46 -16.21 -15.43 4.45
C GLN A 46 -16.46 -14.00 4.97
N MET A 47 -15.88 -12.93 4.39
CA MET A 47 -16.06 -11.56 4.91
C MET A 47 -16.93 -10.70 3.98
N PRO A 48 -17.93 -9.95 4.49
CA PRO A 48 -18.68 -8.99 3.69
C PRO A 48 -17.76 -7.92 3.10
N GLU A 49 -18.11 -7.51 1.89
CA GLU A 49 -17.30 -6.79 0.90
C GLU A 49 -16.51 -5.55 1.38
N ALA A 50 -15.38 -5.34 0.72
CA ALA A 50 -14.73 -4.06 0.41
C ALA A 50 -14.16 -3.18 1.54
N SER A 51 -14.53 -3.37 2.81
CA SER A 51 -14.08 -2.44 3.87
C SER A 51 -12.58 -2.49 4.17
N LEU A 52 -11.94 -3.67 4.15
CA LEU A 52 -10.52 -3.81 4.51
C LEU A 52 -9.57 -3.10 3.53
N PHE A 53 -9.97 -2.90 2.27
CA PHE A 53 -9.13 -2.32 1.22
C PHE A 53 -9.53 -0.88 0.87
N ASP A 54 -10.49 -0.30 1.59
CA ASP A 54 -10.98 1.06 1.32
C ASP A 54 -11.07 1.90 2.61
N GLU A 55 -12.22 1.91 3.27
CA GLU A 55 -12.46 2.70 4.49
C GLU A 55 -11.78 2.16 5.75
N GLY A 56 -11.39 0.89 5.74
CA GLY A 56 -10.90 0.12 6.88
C GLY A 56 -12.01 -0.46 7.76
N ILE A 57 -11.66 -1.53 8.48
CA ILE A 57 -12.53 -2.21 9.44
C ILE A 57 -12.37 -1.61 10.84
N ASN A 58 -13.47 -1.45 11.55
CA ASN A 58 -13.44 -1.00 12.95
C ASN A 58 -12.73 -2.05 13.83
N CYS A 59 -11.82 -1.61 14.69
CA CYS A 59 -11.04 -2.47 15.57
C CYS A 59 -10.59 -1.74 16.83
N GLU A 60 -9.98 -2.49 17.75
CA GLU A 60 -9.20 -1.96 18.86
C GLU A 60 -7.77 -2.47 18.76
N ILE A 61 -6.80 -1.59 18.99
CA ILE A 61 -5.38 -1.95 19.03
C ILE A 61 -4.82 -1.77 20.43
N LEU A 62 -3.93 -2.67 20.84
CA LEU A 62 -3.09 -2.52 22.02
C LEU A 62 -1.64 -2.46 21.57
N LYS A 63 -1.06 -1.25 21.52
CA LYS A 63 0.35 -1.07 21.15
C LYS A 63 1.27 -1.49 22.29
N LEU A 64 2.48 -1.96 21.96
CA LEU A 64 3.52 -2.19 22.95
C LEU A 64 3.79 -0.89 23.74
N GLY A 65 3.82 -0.99 25.07
CA GLY A 65 3.97 0.17 25.96
C GLY A 65 2.72 1.04 26.12
N ALA A 66 1.58 0.70 25.49
CA ALA A 66 0.33 1.43 25.68
C ALA A 66 -0.33 1.12 27.03
N ARG A 67 -1.00 2.12 27.59
CA ARG A 67 -1.75 2.01 28.86
C ARG A 67 -3.14 1.36 28.71
N GLY A 68 -3.53 0.95 27.49
CA GLY A 68 -4.83 0.34 27.23
C GLY A 68 -5.16 0.23 25.74
N TRP A 69 -6.30 -0.41 25.47
CA TRP A 69 -6.86 -0.57 24.13
C TRP A 69 -7.33 0.77 23.56
N LYS A 70 -7.12 0.98 22.26
CA LYS A 70 -7.59 2.16 21.53
C LYS A 70 -8.43 1.76 20.32
N LYS A 71 -9.66 2.28 20.24
CA LYS A 71 -10.55 2.13 19.08
C LYS A 71 -10.01 2.88 17.86
N GLY A 72 -10.16 2.28 16.69
CA GLY A 72 -9.76 2.86 15.42
C GLY A 72 -10.16 1.98 14.24
N LYS A 73 -9.47 2.14 13.11
CA LYS A 73 -9.65 1.32 11.92
C LYS A 73 -8.33 0.73 11.43
N VAL A 74 -8.39 -0.45 10.82
CA VAL A 74 -7.27 -1.07 10.10
C VAL A 74 -7.68 -1.30 8.65
N ARG A 75 -6.76 -1.05 7.72
CA ARG A 75 -6.90 -1.32 6.29
C ARG A 75 -5.61 -1.88 5.72
N ILE A 76 -5.71 -2.57 4.59
CA ILE A 76 -4.55 -3.01 3.80
C ILE A 76 -4.29 -1.96 2.72
N CYS A 77 -3.03 -1.56 2.59
CA CYS A 77 -2.54 -0.68 1.53
C CYS A 77 -1.19 -1.18 1.00
N VAL A 78 -0.85 -0.74 -0.21
CA VAL A 78 0.48 -0.94 -0.77
C VAL A 78 1.27 0.34 -0.54
N GLU A 79 2.51 0.20 -0.09
CA GLU A 79 3.42 1.31 0.12
C GLU A 79 4.67 1.11 -0.72
N PHE A 80 5.23 2.19 -1.21
CA PHE A 80 6.46 2.22 -1.99
C PHE A 80 7.50 3.06 -1.26
N CYS A 81 8.74 2.59 -1.28
CA CYS A 81 9.87 3.37 -0.83
C CYS A 81 10.84 3.53 -2.00
N ALA A 82 10.93 4.76 -2.52
CA ALA A 82 11.90 5.09 -3.54
C ALA A 82 13.34 4.98 -3.00
N GLU A 83 14.28 4.63 -3.87
CA GLU A 83 15.71 4.65 -3.52
C GLU A 83 16.26 6.07 -3.43
N GLU A 84 15.79 6.93 -4.34
CA GLU A 84 16.06 8.35 -4.39
C GLU A 84 14.74 9.11 -4.19
N PRO A 85 14.76 10.28 -3.52
CA PRO A 85 13.55 11.07 -3.33
C PRO A 85 12.99 11.52 -4.68
N GLU A 86 11.69 11.31 -4.89
CA GLU A 86 10.98 11.99 -5.97
C GLU A 86 10.66 13.42 -5.52
N TYR A 87 11.03 14.38 -6.36
CA TYR A 87 10.68 15.78 -6.15
C TYR A 87 9.43 16.08 -6.96
N PRO A 88 8.38 16.68 -6.36
CA PRO A 88 7.28 17.27 -7.10
C PRO A 88 7.80 18.15 -8.25
N LEU A 89 7.08 18.15 -9.37
CA LEU A 89 7.47 18.95 -10.54
C LEU A 89 7.58 20.44 -10.21
N GLU A 90 6.80 20.92 -9.25
CA GLU A 90 6.89 22.30 -8.73
C GLU A 90 8.26 22.58 -8.07
N ASP A 91 8.80 21.63 -7.31
CA ASP A 91 10.08 21.79 -6.59
C ASP A 91 11.28 21.69 -7.55
N LEU A 92 11.12 20.98 -8.67
CA LEU A 92 12.16 20.88 -9.71
C LEU A 92 12.35 22.18 -10.49
N ALA A 93 11.30 23.00 -10.62
CA ALA A 93 11.40 24.31 -11.26
C ALA A 93 12.27 25.28 -10.44
N GLU A 94 12.13 25.25 -9.11
CA GLU A 94 12.93 26.07 -8.18
C GLU A 94 14.41 25.64 -8.12
N LEU A 95 14.72 24.38 -8.46
CA LEU A 95 16.09 23.84 -8.51
C LEU A 95 16.85 24.20 -9.80
N LEU A 96 16.15 24.66 -10.83
CA LEU A 96 16.72 25.00 -12.14
C LEU A 96 16.85 26.52 -12.36
N GLU A 97 16.44 27.34 -11.39
CA GLU A 97 16.70 28.79 -11.30
C GLU A 97 17.97 29.10 -10.49
#